data_AF-A0A231R181-F1
#
_entry.id   AF-A0A231R181-F1
#
_cell.length_a   1.000
_cell.length_b   1.000
_cell.length_c   1.000
_cell.angle_alpha   90.00
_cell.angle_beta   90.00
_cell.angle_gamma   90.00
#
_symmetry.space_group_name_H-M   'P 1'
#
loop_
_entity.id
_entity.type
_entity.pdbx_description
1 polymer ?
#
loop_
_entity_poly.entity_id
_entity_poly.type
_entity_poly.pdbx_seq_one_letter_code
_entity_poly.pdbx_strand_id
1 'polypeptide(L)'
;MGMTPTALIWGTDSLPELVCGYIACILMSIGSIVFYTVQAKESGALGLISVLSITLGNIMTAAFVFSTFAVTDPSQLSGEAPMVMASSLISLAALTGGTVLFAFVTYRAKVFPRWIVGLLILMLLFMFVPIAEYKFFALFWGLTYVGTGYCIWRGKLRQADS
;
A
#
# COMPACT_ATOMS: atom_id res chain seq x y z
N MET A 1 -7.54 10.79 -6.34
CA MET A 1 -6.83 10.40 -5.09
C MET A 1 -5.42 10.96 -5.21
N GLY A 2 -5.10 12.03 -4.48
CA GLY A 2 -3.79 12.69 -4.56
C GLY A 2 -2.62 11.77 -4.16
N MET A 3 -1.94 11.15 -5.13
CA MET A 3 -0.76 10.32 -4.90
C MET A 3 0.51 11.18 -4.97
N THR A 4 1.09 11.47 -3.81
CA THR A 4 2.38 12.18 -3.73
C THR A 4 3.55 11.28 -4.12
N PRO A 5 4.66 11.87 -4.62
CA PRO A 5 4.89 13.29 -4.86
C PRO A 5 4.33 13.80 -6.20
N THR A 6 3.87 12.91 -7.08
CA THR A 6 3.43 13.29 -8.43
C THR A 6 2.27 14.28 -8.43
N ALA A 7 1.33 14.18 -7.47
CA ALA A 7 0.26 15.16 -7.28
C ALA A 7 0.77 16.59 -6.98
N LEU A 8 1.94 16.71 -6.33
CA LEU A 8 2.54 18.02 -6.01
C LEU A 8 3.27 18.64 -7.20
N ILE A 9 3.73 17.82 -8.15
CA ILE A 9 4.51 18.27 -9.31
C ILE A 9 3.58 18.55 -10.51
N TRP A 10 2.62 17.66 -10.77
CA TRP A 10 1.74 17.72 -11.94
C TRP A 10 0.29 18.10 -11.64
N GLY A 11 -0.07 18.29 -10.37
CA GLY A 11 -1.41 18.62 -9.92
C GLY A 11 -2.29 17.38 -9.67
N THR A 12 -3.24 17.51 -8.74
CA THR A 12 -4.14 16.44 -8.31
C THR A 12 -5.03 15.95 -9.46
N ASP A 13 -5.15 14.63 -9.59
CA ASP A 13 -5.92 13.91 -10.61
C ASP A 13 -5.45 14.19 -12.06
N SER A 14 -4.19 14.61 -12.23
CA SER A 14 -3.56 14.73 -13.54
C SER A 14 -3.21 13.35 -14.13
N LEU A 15 -3.26 13.22 -15.46
CA LEU A 15 -2.94 11.95 -16.13
C LEU A 15 -1.57 11.36 -15.74
N PRO A 16 -0.48 12.14 -15.62
CA PRO A 16 0.80 11.64 -15.13
C PRO A 16 0.74 11.08 -13.70
N GLU A 17 -0.02 11.72 -12.81
CA GLU A 17 -0.18 11.26 -11.43
C GLU A 17 -0.90 9.91 -11.36
N LEU A 18 -2.02 9.77 -12.08
CA LEU A 18 -2.77 8.52 -12.12
C LEU A 18 -1.89 7.39 -12.68
N VAL A 19 -1.11 7.66 -13.73
CA VAL A 19 -0.23 6.64 -14.34
C VAL A 19 0.83 6.19 -13.35
N CYS A 20 1.48 7.12 -12.65
CA CYS A 20 2.45 6.78 -11.61
C CYS A 20 1.82 5.97 -10.48
N GLY A 21 0.61 6.32 -10.06
CA GLY A 21 -0.13 5.57 -9.05
C GLY A 21 -0.50 4.15 -9.45
N TYR A 22 -0.96 3.98 -10.69
CA TYR A 22 -1.28 2.66 -11.24
C TYR A 22 -0.04 1.75 -11.25
N ILE A 23 1.09 2.28 -11.75
CA ILE A 23 2.37 1.56 -11.76
C ILE A 23 2.81 1.23 -10.32
N ALA A 24 2.67 2.18 -9.39
CA ALA A 24 3.01 1.95 -7.98
C ALA A 24 2.21 0.79 -7.37
N CYS A 25 0.90 0.71 -7.61
CA CYS A 25 0.06 -0.37 -7.08
C CYS A 25 0.51 -1.76 -7.57
N ILE A 26 0.94 -1.87 -8.83
CA ILE A 26 1.47 -3.12 -9.40
C ILE A 26 2.79 -3.48 -8.73
N LEU A 27 3.73 -2.52 -8.68
CA LEU A 27 5.05 -2.75 -8.09
C LEU A 27 4.96 -3.09 -6.59
N MET A 28 4.03 -2.47 -5.87
CA MET A 28 3.80 -2.74 -4.45
C MET A 28 3.14 -4.10 -4.23
N SER A 29 2.27 -4.55 -5.12
CA SER A 29 1.75 -5.92 -5.07
C SER A 29 2.86 -6.96 -5.19
N ILE A 30 3.76 -6.77 -6.17
CA ILE A 30 4.92 -7.63 -6.36
C ILE A 30 5.88 -7.53 -5.16
N GLY A 31 6.16 -6.31 -4.70
CA GLY A 31 7.04 -6.05 -3.56
C GLY A 31 6.54 -6.72 -2.27
N SER A 32 5.23 -6.71 -2.02
CA SER A 32 4.63 -7.37 -0.86
C SER A 32 4.93 -8.87 -0.83
N ILE A 33 4.84 -9.52 -1.98
CA ILE A 33 5.16 -10.96 -2.12
C ILE A 33 6.64 -11.20 -1.79
N VAL A 34 7.54 -10.38 -2.33
CA VAL A 34 8.98 -10.46 -2.03
C VAL A 34 9.26 -10.23 -0.55
N PHE A 35 8.56 -9.31 0.10
CA PHE A 35 8.75 -9.08 1.53
C PHE A 35 8.33 -10.29 2.35
N TYR A 36 7.22 -10.94 1.98
CA TYR A 36 6.80 -12.18 2.61
C TYR A 36 7.85 -13.29 2.44
N THR A 37 8.40 -13.51 1.24
CA THR A 37 9.37 -14.61 1.04
C THR A 37 10.60 -14.48 1.93
N VAL A 38 11.05 -13.26 2.22
CA VAL A 38 12.19 -12.98 3.11
C VAL A 38 11.87 -13.29 4.58
N GLN A 39 10.64 -13.00 5.03
CA GLN A 39 10.24 -13.25 6.43
C GLN A 39 9.39 -14.53 6.62
N ALA A 40 9.20 -15.33 5.57
CA ALA A 40 8.24 -16.44 5.53
C ALA A 40 8.43 -17.46 6.66
N LYS A 41 9.69 -17.76 7.00
CA LYS A 41 10.05 -18.70 8.09
C LYS A 41 9.54 -18.24 9.44
N GLU A 42 9.58 -16.94 9.70
CA GLU A 42 9.22 -16.33 10.99
C GLU A 42 7.75 -15.87 11.03
N SER A 43 7.21 -15.46 9.87
CA SER A 43 5.86 -14.91 9.77
C SER A 43 4.76 -15.96 9.59
N GLY A 44 5.12 -17.15 9.08
CA GLY A 44 4.20 -18.25 8.80
C GLY A 44 2.98 -17.85 7.98
N ALA A 45 1.87 -18.55 8.19
CA ALA A 45 0.61 -18.32 7.46
C ALA A 45 0.00 -16.92 7.68
N LEU A 46 0.24 -16.29 8.85
CA LEU A 46 -0.24 -14.94 9.13
C LEU A 46 0.43 -13.90 8.23
N GLY A 47 1.73 -14.06 7.96
CA GLY A 47 2.44 -13.24 6.98
C GLY A 47 1.83 -13.37 5.58
N LEU A 48 1.50 -14.59 5.17
CA LEU A 48 0.88 -14.83 3.86
C LEU A 48 -0.49 -14.16 3.76
N ILE A 49 -1.37 -14.34 4.76
CA ILE A 49 -2.70 -13.72 4.80
C ILE A 49 -2.61 -12.20 4.71
N SER A 50 -1.65 -11.61 5.42
CA SER A 50 -1.44 -10.16 5.40
C SER A 50 -1.04 -9.65 4.01
N VAL A 51 -0.12 -10.33 3.33
CA VAL A 51 0.35 -9.96 1.99
C VAL A 51 -0.72 -10.18 0.93
N LEU A 52 -1.51 -11.25 1.04
CA LEU A 52 -2.66 -11.47 0.16
C LEU A 52 -3.71 -10.37 0.33
N SER A 53 -3.98 -9.96 1.58
CA SER A 53 -4.92 -8.85 1.86
C SER A 53 -4.40 -7.52 1.29
N ILE A 54 -3.12 -7.20 1.48
CA ILE A 54 -2.50 -6.00 0.89
C ILE A 54 -2.57 -6.04 -0.64
N THR A 55 -2.27 -7.20 -1.23
CA THR A 55 -2.31 -7.39 -2.69
C THR A 55 -3.72 -7.18 -3.24
N LEU A 56 -4.74 -7.69 -2.56
CA LEU A 56 -6.13 -7.43 -2.91
C LEU A 56 -6.47 -5.94 -2.84
N GLY A 57 -6.05 -5.24 -1.78
CA GLY A 57 -6.21 -3.78 -1.65
C GLY A 57 -5.53 -3.00 -2.79
N ASN A 58 -4.32 -3.42 -3.19
CA ASN A 58 -3.60 -2.82 -4.31
C ASN A 58 -4.28 -3.05 -5.65
N ILE A 59 -4.80 -4.25 -5.90
CA ILE A 59 -5.54 -4.57 -7.12
C ILE A 59 -6.80 -3.71 -7.22
N MET A 60 -7.55 -3.58 -6.11
CA MET A 60 -8.74 -2.72 -6.06
C MET A 60 -8.38 -1.25 -6.29
N THR A 61 -7.31 -0.75 -5.66
CA THR A 61 -6.82 0.62 -5.86
C THR A 61 -6.40 0.86 -7.31
N ALA A 62 -5.68 -0.09 -7.92
CA ALA A 62 -5.31 -0.04 -9.33
C ALA A 62 -6.53 -0.04 -10.24
N ALA A 63 -7.57 -0.83 -9.93
CA ALA A 63 -8.83 -0.84 -10.67
C ALA A 63 -9.55 0.51 -10.57
N PHE A 64 -9.58 1.15 -9.40
CA PHE A 64 -10.15 2.50 -9.26
C PHE A 64 -9.42 3.54 -10.10
N VAL A 65 -8.08 3.54 -10.06
CA VAL A 65 -7.25 4.42 -10.90
C VAL A 65 -7.44 4.12 -12.38
N PHE A 66 -7.61 2.84 -12.74
CA PHE A 66 -7.89 2.45 -14.12
C PHE A 66 -9.27 2.93 -14.59
N SER A 67 -10.30 2.79 -13.76
CA SER A 67 -11.65 3.27 -14.08
C SER A 67 -11.68 4.78 -14.32
N THR A 68 -10.83 5.56 -13.62
CA THR A 68 -10.69 7.00 -13.90
C THR A 68 -10.06 7.32 -15.25
N PHE A 69 -9.30 6.39 -15.86
CA PHE A 69 -8.86 6.53 -17.26
C PHE A 69 -9.94 6.12 -18.27
N ALA A 70 -10.70 5.06 -17.94
CA ALA A 70 -11.60 4.41 -18.89
C ALA A 70 -12.95 5.12 -19.03
N VAL A 71 -13.41 5.84 -18.00
CA VAL A 71 -14.71 6.51 -18.00
C VAL A 71 -14.56 7.98 -18.41
N THR A 72 -15.02 8.30 -19.63
CA THR A 72 -15.00 9.66 -20.20
C THR A 72 -16.19 10.53 -19.76
N ASP A 73 -17.24 9.92 -19.21
CA ASP A 73 -18.47 10.60 -18.78
C ASP A 73 -18.83 10.25 -17.32
N PRO A 74 -18.66 11.19 -16.36
CA PRO A 74 -18.87 10.94 -14.93
C PRO A 74 -20.33 10.62 -14.57
N SER A 75 -21.28 10.86 -15.46
CA SER A 75 -22.70 10.52 -15.26
C SER A 75 -22.99 9.01 -15.29
N GLN A 76 -22.08 8.18 -15.83
CA GLN A 76 -22.26 6.72 -15.83
C GLN A 76 -21.91 6.06 -14.49
N LEU A 77 -21.14 6.73 -13.63
CA LEU A 77 -20.80 6.23 -12.29
C LEU A 77 -21.96 6.34 -11.29
N SER A 78 -22.95 7.21 -11.52
CA SER A 78 -24.04 7.45 -10.56
C SER A 78 -25.03 6.29 -10.41
N GLY A 79 -25.11 5.38 -11.39
CA GLY A 79 -25.93 4.16 -11.31
C GLY A 79 -25.29 3.02 -10.51
N GLU A 80 -23.97 3.08 -10.28
CA GLU A 80 -23.18 2.03 -9.63
C GLU A 80 -22.79 2.37 -8.18
N ALA A 81 -23.38 3.42 -7.61
CA ALA A 81 -23.08 3.93 -6.28
C ALA A 81 -22.91 2.86 -5.16
N PRO A 82 -23.78 1.85 -5.02
CA PRO A 82 -23.59 0.82 -3.99
C PRO A 82 -22.40 -0.10 -4.27
N MET A 83 -22.10 -0.40 -5.54
CA MET A 83 -20.98 -1.28 -5.91
C MET A 83 -19.63 -0.55 -5.75
N VAL A 84 -19.57 0.72 -6.12
CA VAL A 84 -18.40 1.59 -5.89
C VAL A 84 -18.12 1.74 -4.39
N MET A 85 -19.17 1.91 -3.57
CA MET A 85 -19.03 1.98 -2.12
C MET A 85 -18.53 0.65 -1.53
N ALA A 86 -19.10 -0.48 -1.94
CA ALA A 86 -18.68 -1.80 -1.49
C ALA A 86 -17.21 -2.07 -1.85
N SER A 87 -16.81 -1.81 -3.10
CA SER A 87 -15.42 -1.97 -3.56
C SER A 87 -14.45 -1.05 -2.81
N SER A 88 -14.87 0.17 -2.48
CA SER A 88 -14.06 1.12 -1.70
C SER A 88 -13.84 0.63 -0.27
N LEU A 89 -14.89 0.11 0.37
CA LEU A 89 -14.80 -0.48 1.71
C LEU A 89 -13.93 -1.74 1.73
N ILE A 90 -14.05 -2.60 0.72
CA ILE A 90 -13.21 -3.80 0.59
C ILE A 90 -11.75 -3.38 0.40
N SER A 91 -11.47 -2.43 -0.49
CA SER A 91 -10.11 -1.91 -0.70
C SER A 91 -9.51 -1.38 0.59
N LEU A 92 -10.29 -0.55 1.31
CA LEU A 92 -9.87 0.03 2.58
C LEU A 92 -9.59 -1.05 3.63
N ALA A 93 -10.50 -2.01 3.80
CA ALA A 93 -10.37 -3.09 4.77
C ALA A 93 -9.19 -4.01 4.44
N ALA A 94 -9.01 -4.36 3.17
CA ALA A 94 -7.93 -5.23 2.71
C ALA A 94 -6.56 -4.56 2.84
N LEU A 95 -6.43 -3.30 2.41
CA LEU A 95 -5.19 -2.54 2.51
C LEU A 95 -4.84 -2.24 3.96
N THR A 96 -5.79 -1.69 4.73
CA THR A 96 -5.55 -1.28 6.13
C THR A 96 -5.37 -2.50 7.02
N GLY A 97 -6.31 -3.46 6.96
CA GLY A 97 -6.25 -4.69 7.76
C GLY A 97 -5.03 -5.54 7.41
N GLY A 98 -4.74 -5.68 6.11
CA GLY A 98 -3.54 -6.35 5.64
C GLY A 98 -2.26 -5.67 6.13
N THR A 99 -2.18 -4.34 6.06
CA THR A 99 -1.01 -3.58 6.55
C THR A 99 -0.85 -3.69 8.06
N VAL A 100 -1.93 -3.57 8.84
CA VAL A 100 -1.88 -3.73 10.30
C VAL A 100 -1.35 -5.11 10.66
N LEU A 101 -1.89 -6.15 10.03
CA LEU A 101 -1.45 -7.52 10.26
C LEU A 101 0.02 -7.71 9.83
N PHE A 102 0.40 -7.17 8.67
CA PHE A 102 1.77 -7.23 8.17
C PHE A 102 2.74 -6.52 9.12
N ALA A 103 2.42 -5.31 9.60
CA ALA A 103 3.22 -4.57 10.57
C ALA A 103 3.40 -5.35 11.89
N PHE A 104 2.32 -5.94 12.40
CA PHE A 104 2.36 -6.77 13.60
C PHE A 104 3.25 -8.01 13.42
N VAL A 105 3.08 -8.72 12.31
CA VAL A 105 3.84 -9.93 12.01
C VAL A 105 5.31 -9.60 11.75
N THR A 106 5.61 -8.53 11.00
CA THR A 106 6.98 -8.05 10.79
C THR A 106 7.64 -7.60 12.09
N TYR A 107 6.89 -6.97 13.01
CA TYR A 107 7.40 -6.64 14.34
C TYR A 107 7.74 -7.89 15.17
N ARG A 108 6.85 -8.90 15.15
CA ARG A 108 7.03 -10.19 15.84
C ARG A 108 8.20 -10.99 15.28
N ALA A 109 8.30 -11.04 13.95
CA ALA A 109 9.33 -11.79 13.22
C ALA A 109 10.74 -11.23 13.44
N LYS A 110 10.87 -9.94 13.82
CA LYS A 110 12.15 -9.25 14.04
C LYS A 110 13.14 -9.28 12.87
N VAL A 111 12.72 -9.73 11.67
CA VAL A 111 13.54 -9.83 10.45
C VAL A 111 13.93 -8.44 9.92
N PHE A 112 13.00 -7.49 9.97
CA PHE A 112 13.25 -6.13 9.52
C PHE A 112 13.64 -5.20 10.68
N PRO A 113 14.43 -4.14 10.41
CA PRO A 113 14.67 -3.08 11.36
C PRO A 113 13.36 -2.43 11.86
N ARG A 114 13.32 -2.04 13.13
CA ARG A 114 12.10 -1.50 13.76
C ARG A 114 11.57 -0.22 13.11
N TRP A 115 12.43 0.54 12.41
CA TRP A 115 12.00 1.73 11.68
C TRP A 115 11.06 1.40 10.51
N ILE A 116 11.13 0.19 9.92
CA ILE A 116 10.18 -0.26 8.88
C ILE A 116 8.77 -0.39 9.46
N VAL A 117 8.66 -1.02 10.64
CA VAL A 117 7.39 -1.11 11.38
C VAL A 117 6.90 0.28 11.76
N GLY A 118 7.82 1.16 12.19
CA GLY A 118 7.52 2.56 12.47
C GLY A 118 6.91 3.28 11.27
N LEU A 119 7.45 3.07 10.06
CA LEU A 119 6.90 3.65 8.83
C LEU A 119 5.53 3.08 8.46
N LEU A 120 5.31 1.78 8.61
CA LEU A 120 3.99 1.15 8.40
C LEU A 120 2.94 1.76 9.34
N ILE A 121 3.26 1.88 10.63
CA ILE A 121 2.36 2.49 11.62
C ILE A 121 2.14 3.97 11.30
N LEU A 122 3.20 4.68 10.93
CA LEU A 122 3.11 6.10 10.59
C LEU A 122 2.16 6.31 9.40
N MET A 123 2.27 5.48 8.36
CA MET A 123 1.35 5.50 7.22
C MET A 123 -0.11 5.34 7.69
N LEU A 124 -0.38 4.42 8.61
CA LEU A 124 -1.72 4.17 9.14
C LEU A 124 -2.24 5.34 9.98
N LEU A 125 -1.37 6.00 10.76
CA LEU A 125 -1.75 7.19 11.52
C LEU A 125 -2.13 8.35 10.60
N PHE A 126 -1.40 8.54 9.49
CA PHE A 126 -1.71 9.58 8.50
C PHE A 126 -3.02 9.34 7.74
N MET A 127 -3.59 8.13 7.81
CA MET A 127 -4.94 7.86 7.30
C MET A 127 -6.03 8.57 8.13
N PHE A 128 -5.80 8.81 9.42
CA PHE A 128 -6.76 9.48 10.32
C PHE A 128 -6.53 10.98 10.44
N VAL A 129 -5.48 11.50 9.80
CA VAL A 129 -5.09 12.90 9.87
C VAL A 129 -5.58 13.59 8.60
N PRO A 130 -6.63 14.42 8.65
CA PRO A 130 -7.17 15.14 7.48
C PRO A 130 -6.30 16.35 7.10
N ILE A 131 -4.98 16.29 7.33
CA ILE A 131 -4.04 17.35 6.97
C ILE A 131 -3.50 17.03 5.57
N ALA A 132 -3.74 17.95 4.63
CA ALA A 132 -3.30 17.86 3.24
C ALA A 132 -3.85 16.65 2.45
N GLU A 133 -5.17 16.43 2.45
CA GLU A 133 -5.84 15.50 1.50
C GLU A 133 -5.27 14.07 1.46
N TYR A 134 -4.81 13.54 2.60
CA TYR A 134 -4.19 12.20 2.69
C TYR A 134 -2.90 12.04 1.87
N LYS A 135 -2.32 13.13 1.37
CA LYS A 135 -1.12 13.14 0.53
C LYS A 135 0.05 12.41 1.20
N PHE A 136 0.26 12.64 2.49
CA PHE A 136 1.36 12.01 3.23
C PHE A 136 1.21 10.49 3.39
N PHE A 137 0.00 9.93 3.29
CA PHE A 137 -0.21 8.49 3.33
C PHE A 137 0.56 7.80 2.20
N ALA A 138 0.37 8.24 0.95
CA ALA A 138 1.03 7.65 -0.22
C ALA A 138 2.55 7.77 -0.15
N LEU A 139 3.06 8.88 0.39
CA LEU A 139 4.49 9.08 0.62
C LEU A 139 5.08 8.04 1.58
N PHE A 140 4.50 7.90 2.78
CA PHE A 140 5.01 6.95 3.77
C PHE A 140 4.81 5.51 3.34
N TRP A 141 3.75 5.24 2.58
CA TRP A 141 3.50 3.94 2.00
C TRP A 141 4.59 3.57 1.00
N GLY A 142 4.89 4.43 0.02
CA GLY A 142 6.01 4.22 -0.90
C GLY A 142 7.36 4.12 -0.20
N LEU A 143 7.62 4.99 0.78
CA LEU A 143 8.88 4.99 1.56
C LEU A 143 9.09 3.69 2.32
N THR A 144 8.01 3.10 2.84
CA THR A 144 8.06 1.79 3.50
C THR A 144 8.56 0.71 2.54
N TYR A 145 8.04 0.69 1.31
CA TYR A 145 8.45 -0.30 0.30
C TYR A 145 9.88 -0.10 -0.16
N VAL A 146 10.27 1.13 -0.43
CA VAL A 146 11.67 1.47 -0.77
C VAL A 146 12.61 1.08 0.37
N GLY A 147 12.23 1.40 1.61
CA GLY A 147 13.01 1.08 2.79
C GLY A 147 13.17 -0.42 3.02
N THR A 148 12.09 -1.17 2.84
CA THR A 148 12.07 -2.63 2.99
C THR A 148 12.91 -3.28 1.89
N GLY A 149 12.74 -2.85 0.63
CA GLY A 149 13.55 -3.29 -0.50
C GLY A 149 15.04 -2.97 -0.34
N TYR A 150 15.38 -1.78 0.17
CA TYR A 150 16.76 -1.40 0.48
C TYR A 150 17.37 -2.30 1.57
N CYS A 151 16.60 -2.66 2.61
CA CYS A 151 17.08 -3.59 3.65
C CYS A 151 17.40 -4.97 3.07
N ILE A 152 16.54 -5.48 2.17
CA ILE A 152 16.76 -6.75 1.48
C ILE A 152 18.00 -6.68 0.60
N TRP A 153 18.11 -5.65 -0.24
CA TRP A 153 19.23 -5.49 -1.17
C TRP A 153 20.58 -5.36 -0.47
N ARG A 154 20.64 -4.66 0.66
CA ARG A 154 21.87 -4.48 1.46
C ARG A 154 22.13 -5.61 2.44
N GLY A 155 21.28 -6.63 2.50
CA GLY A 155 21.37 -7.71 3.48
C GLY A 155 21.26 -7.22 4.94
N LYS A 156 20.72 -6.01 5.17
CA LYS A 156 20.52 -5.42 6.51
C LYS A 156 19.24 -5.95 7.17
N LEU A 157 19.02 -7.25 7.03
CA LEU A 157 18.03 -7.96 7.81
C LEU A 157 18.59 -8.10 9.21
N ARG A 158 17.79 -7.82 10.22
CA ARG A 158 18.20 -8.02 11.60
C ARG A 158 18.28 -9.53 11.79
N GLN A 159 19.51 -10.05 11.88
CA GLN A 159 19.77 -11.47 12.15
C GLN A 159 18.85 -11.92 13.28
N ALA A 160 18.03 -12.94 13.00
CA ALA A 160 17.57 -13.84 14.03
C ALA A 160 18.85 -14.52 14.52
N ASP A 161 19.45 -13.99 15.58
CA ASP A 161 20.51 -14.68 16.29
C ASP A 161 19.96 -16.07 16.68
N SER A 162 20.74 -17.07 16.29
CA SER A 162 20.59 -18.52 16.52
C SER A 162 19.89 -18.92 17.82
#